data_AF-A0A8J3QHL9-F1
#
_entry.id   AF-A0A8J3QHL9-F1
#
_cell.length_a   1.000
_cell.length_b   1.000
_cell.length_c   1.000
_cell.angle_alpha   90.00
_cell.angle_beta   90.00
_cell.angle_gamma   90.00
#
_symmetry.space_group_name_H-M   'P 1'
#
loop_
_entity.id
_entity.type
_entity.pdbx_description
1 polymer ?
#
loop_
_entity_poly.entity_id
_entity_poly.type
_entity_poly.pdbx_seq_one_letter_code
_entity_poly.pdbx_strand_id
1 'polypeptide(L)'
;MIRIKGDVRDGTRIVVPDSGRYRFVYREGSYSTYPENAPAPKGILTWRTAIYAFRNGGPTWNGQDIRQSDAFAIIADTGDKATLLEVETAAAGSQTEVEITAGDYLSLVGVDGYSYYSGNPGTVTLEWFRVTYS
;
A
#
# COMPACT_ATOMS: atom_id res chain seq x y z
N MET A 1 -9.68 10.55 3.30
CA MET A 1 -8.79 9.47 3.80
C MET A 1 -9.25 8.15 3.24
N ILE A 2 -8.34 7.17 3.13
CA ILE A 2 -8.62 5.81 2.67
C ILE A 2 -7.89 4.81 3.56
N ARG A 3 -8.54 3.67 3.80
CA ARG A 3 -7.99 2.54 4.56
C ARG A 3 -7.74 1.37 3.61
N ILE A 4 -6.53 0.84 3.64
CA ILE A 4 -6.06 -0.21 2.72
C ILE A 4 -5.64 -1.39 3.58
N LYS A 5 -6.41 -2.47 3.49
CA LYS A 5 -6.17 -3.69 4.26
C LYS A 5 -5.10 -4.57 3.60
N GLY A 6 -4.31 -5.24 4.44
CA GLY A 6 -3.24 -6.13 4.00
C GLY A 6 -3.73 -7.48 3.47
N ASP A 7 -5.00 -7.83 3.62
CA ASP A 7 -5.59 -9.12 3.28
C ASP A 7 -6.58 -9.06 2.09
N VAL A 8 -6.61 -7.93 1.36
CA VAL A 8 -7.55 -7.71 0.26
C VAL A 8 -6.82 -7.81 -1.08
N ARG A 9 -7.01 -8.95 -1.75
CA ARG A 9 -6.35 -9.30 -3.03
C ARG A 9 -6.55 -8.26 -4.14
N ASP A 10 -7.76 -7.73 -4.29
CA ASP A 10 -8.06 -6.77 -5.35
C ASP A 10 -7.77 -5.31 -4.94
N GLY A 11 -7.35 -5.11 -3.69
CA GLY A 11 -7.11 -3.80 -3.10
C GLY A 11 -8.38 -2.98 -2.82
N THR A 12 -8.15 -1.76 -2.34
CA THR A 12 -9.19 -0.75 -2.15
C THR A 12 -9.25 0.16 -3.37
N ARG A 13 -10.41 0.23 -4.03
CA ARG A 13 -10.61 1.08 -5.21
C ARG A 13 -10.91 2.54 -4.85
N ILE A 14 -10.27 3.46 -5.54
CA ILE A 14 -10.65 4.89 -5.61
C ILE A 14 -10.94 5.31 -7.04
N VAL A 15 -11.97 6.14 -7.22
CA VAL A 15 -12.29 6.76 -8.51
C VAL A 15 -11.80 8.19 -8.48
N VAL A 16 -11.07 8.59 -9.52
CA VAL A 16 -10.50 9.93 -9.61
C VAL A 16 -11.45 10.86 -10.35
N PRO A 17 -11.93 11.94 -9.71
CA PRO A 17 -12.96 12.79 -10.30
C PRO A 17 -12.42 13.67 -11.43
N ASP A 18 -11.17 14.13 -11.34
CA ASP A 18 -10.59 15.10 -12.26
C ASP A 18 -9.17 14.69 -12.70
N SER A 19 -8.77 15.09 -13.90
CA SER A 19 -7.38 14.94 -14.34
C SER A 19 -6.47 15.83 -13.51
N GLY A 20 -5.34 15.30 -13.06
CA GLY A 20 -4.31 16.09 -12.41
C GLY A 20 -3.34 15.27 -11.59
N ARG A 21 -2.54 15.99 -10.82
CA ARG A 21 -1.59 15.39 -9.89
C ARG A 21 -2.26 15.18 -8.55
N TYR A 22 -2.18 13.95 -8.05
CA TYR A 22 -2.70 13.56 -6.75
C TYR A 22 -1.55 13.19 -5.83
N ARG A 23 -1.60 13.71 -4.61
CA ARG A 23 -0.65 13.38 -3.55
C ARG A 23 -1.30 12.40 -2.59
N PHE A 24 -0.57 11.35 -2.28
CA PHE A 24 -0.89 10.36 -1.27
C PHE A 24 0.06 10.57 -0.09
N VAL A 25 -0.49 10.80 1.09
CA VAL A 25 0.27 11.07 2.32
C VAL A 25 0.01 9.95 3.30
N TYR A 26 1.09 9.34 3.79
CA TYR A 26 0.99 8.35 4.85
C TYR A 26 0.45 8.97 6.14
N ARG A 27 -0.47 8.27 6.81
CA ARG A 27 -1.01 8.70 8.10
C ARG A 27 -0.63 7.74 9.23
N GLU A 28 -0.89 6.46 9.06
CA GLU A 28 -0.61 5.44 10.07
C GLU A 28 -0.79 4.04 9.49
N GLY A 29 -0.33 3.04 10.23
CA GLY A 29 -0.58 1.64 10.01
C GLY A 29 0.53 0.93 9.23
N SER A 30 0.53 -0.39 9.33
CA SER A 30 1.44 -1.26 8.60
C SER A 30 0.82 -2.65 8.42
N TYR A 31 1.51 -3.48 7.68
CA TYR A 31 1.20 -4.89 7.45
C TYR A 31 2.24 -5.77 8.13
N SER A 32 1.80 -6.95 8.55
CA SER A 32 2.67 -8.00 9.05
C SER A 32 2.60 -9.21 8.10
N THR A 33 3.75 -9.78 7.76
CA THR A 33 3.85 -11.07 7.04
C THR A 33 3.42 -12.28 7.89
N TYR A 34 3.18 -12.06 9.19
CA TYR A 34 2.68 -13.06 10.12
C TYR A 34 1.26 -12.70 10.58
N PRO A 35 0.39 -13.71 10.73
CA PRO A 35 -1.00 -13.49 11.14
C PRO A 35 -1.07 -12.99 12.59
N GLU A 36 -2.17 -12.30 12.92
CA GLU A 36 -2.39 -11.71 14.25
C GLU A 36 -2.27 -12.71 15.40
N ASN A 37 -2.62 -13.98 15.13
CA ASN A 37 -2.64 -15.05 16.12
C ASN A 37 -1.34 -15.89 16.18
N ALA A 38 -0.35 -15.59 15.34
CA ALA A 38 0.95 -16.27 15.37
C ALA A 38 2.07 -15.23 15.23
N PRO A 39 2.58 -14.66 16.34
CA PRO A 39 3.60 -13.62 16.27
C PRO A 39 4.88 -14.16 15.63
N ALA A 40 5.56 -13.27 14.91
CA ALA A 40 6.84 -13.56 14.29
C ALA A 40 7.89 -14.06 15.31
N PRO A 41 8.76 -15.01 14.94
CA PRO A 41 9.93 -15.33 15.73
C PRO A 41 10.80 -14.09 15.97
N LYS A 42 11.45 -14.03 17.14
CA LYS A 42 12.31 -12.89 17.50
C LYS A 42 13.42 -12.72 16.45
N GLY A 43 13.60 -11.49 15.98
CA GLY A 43 14.66 -11.13 15.03
C GLY A 43 14.30 -11.30 13.56
N ILE A 44 13.07 -11.70 13.24
CA ILE A 44 12.56 -11.70 11.87
C ILE A 44 11.99 -10.31 11.56
N LEU A 45 12.33 -9.78 10.38
CA LEU A 45 11.72 -8.56 9.85
C LEU A 45 10.39 -8.94 9.21
N THR A 46 9.29 -8.46 9.76
CA THR A 46 7.94 -8.86 9.33
C THR A 46 6.99 -7.70 9.10
N TRP A 47 7.35 -6.53 9.62
CA TRP A 47 6.49 -5.35 9.54
C TRP A 47 6.91 -4.50 8.36
N ARG A 48 5.94 -4.04 7.56
CA ARG A 48 6.19 -3.05 6.50
C ARG A 48 4.95 -2.24 6.18
N THR A 49 5.18 -1.08 5.57
CA THR A 49 4.14 -0.34 4.85
C THR A 49 4.50 -0.32 3.39
N ALA A 50 3.83 -1.15 2.59
CA ALA A 50 3.95 -1.11 1.14
C ALA A 50 2.58 -1.08 0.47
N ILE A 51 2.36 -0.14 -0.44
CA ILE A 51 1.09 0.04 -1.15
C ILE A 51 1.40 0.25 -2.62
N TYR A 52 0.89 -0.65 -3.45
CA TYR A 52 1.01 -0.55 -4.90
C TYR A 52 -0.32 -0.10 -5.50
N ALA A 53 -0.26 0.83 -6.44
CA ALA A 53 -1.41 1.34 -7.17
C ALA A 53 -1.45 0.75 -8.58
N PHE A 54 -2.62 0.25 -8.98
CA PHE A 54 -2.89 -0.25 -10.32
C PHE A 54 -3.95 0.63 -10.97
N ARG A 55 -3.69 1.09 -12.19
CA ARG A 55 -4.60 1.98 -12.92
C ARG A 55 -5.54 1.17 -13.81
N ASN A 56 -6.84 1.43 -13.72
CA ASN A 56 -7.88 0.85 -14.56
C ASN A 56 -7.88 -0.69 -14.58
N GLY A 57 -7.43 -1.30 -13.49
CA GLY A 57 -7.35 -2.74 -13.32
C GLY A 57 -6.96 -3.10 -11.90
N GLY A 58 -6.47 -4.32 -11.74
CA GLY A 58 -5.93 -4.83 -10.48
C GLY A 58 -4.54 -5.44 -10.68
N PRO A 59 -3.94 -5.96 -9.61
CA PRO A 59 -2.65 -6.64 -9.68
C PRO A 59 -2.73 -7.91 -10.54
N THR A 60 -1.69 -8.15 -11.35
CA THR A 60 -1.46 -9.45 -11.95
C THR A 60 -0.72 -10.34 -10.95
N TRP A 61 -1.30 -11.50 -10.64
CA TRP A 61 -0.73 -12.47 -9.71
C TRP A 61 0.03 -13.54 -10.47
N ASN A 62 1.28 -13.83 -10.07
CA ASN A 62 2.07 -14.92 -10.66
C ASN A 62 1.91 -16.26 -9.91
N GLY A 63 0.85 -16.38 -9.11
CA GLY A 63 0.57 -17.53 -8.24
C GLY A 63 1.27 -17.46 -6.87
N GLN A 64 2.22 -16.54 -6.72
CA GLN A 64 2.92 -16.27 -5.48
C GLN A 64 2.75 -14.80 -5.11
N ASP A 65 3.34 -13.90 -5.86
CA ASP A 65 3.34 -12.47 -5.56
C ASP A 65 2.61 -11.66 -6.64
N ILE A 66 2.40 -10.38 -6.34
CA ILE A 66 2.03 -9.36 -7.30
C ILE A 66 3.23 -9.12 -8.22
N ARG A 67 2.99 -9.10 -9.53
CA ARG A 67 4.00 -8.66 -10.48
C ARG A 67 4.19 -7.14 -10.34
N GLN A 68 5.18 -6.73 -9.55
CA GLN A 68 5.46 -5.31 -9.26
C GLN A 68 5.65 -4.45 -10.53
N SER A 69 6.17 -5.03 -11.62
CA SER A 69 6.31 -4.31 -12.91
C SER A 69 4.99 -3.83 -13.51
N ASP A 70 3.87 -4.37 -13.04
CA ASP A 70 2.54 -4.02 -13.53
C ASP A 70 1.92 -2.90 -12.67
N ALA A 71 2.56 -2.52 -11.56
CA ALA A 71 2.13 -1.41 -10.74
C ALA A 71 2.29 -0.09 -11.51
N PHE A 72 1.20 0.68 -11.55
CA PHE A 72 1.24 2.05 -12.09
C PHE A 72 2.12 2.95 -11.21
N ALA A 73 2.05 2.78 -9.89
CA ALA A 73 2.90 3.50 -8.94
C ALA A 73 3.08 2.71 -7.64
N ILE A 74 4.20 2.96 -6.97
CA ILE A 74 4.46 2.54 -5.59
C ILE A 74 4.14 3.74 -4.71
N ILE A 75 3.06 3.67 -3.93
CA ILE A 75 2.57 4.78 -3.11
C ILE A 75 3.37 4.89 -1.81
N ALA A 76 3.72 3.74 -1.25
CA ALA A 76 4.60 3.62 -0.09
C ALA A 76 5.38 2.30 -0.22
N ASP A 77 6.61 2.29 0.27
CA ASP A 77 7.38 1.07 0.53
C ASP A 77 8.49 1.36 1.55
N THR A 78 8.32 0.90 2.79
CA THR A 78 9.35 1.06 3.84
C THR A 78 10.40 -0.05 3.82
N GLY A 79 10.19 -1.10 3.03
CA GLY A 79 10.80 -2.42 3.23
C GLY A 79 10.47 -3.03 4.59
N ASP A 80 11.00 -4.22 4.84
CA ASP A 80 10.73 -4.96 6.08
C ASP A 80 11.48 -4.34 7.28
N LYS A 81 10.84 -4.40 8.45
CA LYS A 81 11.33 -3.89 9.73
C LYS A 81 11.01 -4.88 10.85
N ALA A 82 11.72 -4.76 11.96
CA ALA A 82 11.59 -5.68 13.09
C ALA A 82 10.34 -5.37 13.92
N THR A 83 9.90 -4.10 13.95
CA THR A 83 8.76 -3.68 14.76
C THR A 83 7.81 -2.75 14.01
N LEU A 84 6.54 -2.72 14.45
CA LEU A 84 5.55 -1.74 14.01
C LEU A 84 6.07 -0.30 14.14
N LEU A 85 6.69 0.03 15.28
CA LEU A 85 7.19 1.38 15.54
C LEU A 85 8.28 1.81 14.55
N GLU A 86 9.17 0.89 14.16
CA GLU A 86 10.17 1.16 13.13
C GLU A 86 9.53 1.47 11.78
N VAL A 87 8.47 0.76 11.40
CA VAL A 87 7.72 1.05 10.17
C VAL A 87 7.04 2.41 10.25
N GLU A 88 6.31 2.68 11.34
CA GLU A 88 5.61 3.95 11.54
C GLU A 88 6.59 5.14 11.46
N THR A 89 7.77 5.00 12.07
CA THR A 89 8.82 6.02 12.05
C THR A 89 9.38 6.20 10.64
N ALA A 90 9.59 5.11 9.89
CA ALA A 90 10.11 5.17 8.53
C ALA A 90 9.10 5.75 7.53
N ALA A 91 7.80 5.50 7.74
CA ALA A 91 6.73 5.97 6.88
C ALA A 91 6.25 7.40 7.24
N ALA A 92 6.55 7.88 8.44
CA ALA A 92 6.12 9.19 8.92
C ALA A 92 6.53 10.32 7.96
N GLY A 93 5.55 11.10 7.50
CA GLY A 93 5.76 12.21 6.57
C GLY A 93 6.05 11.80 5.12
N SER A 94 6.07 10.49 4.81
CA SER A 94 6.20 10.03 3.44
C SER A 94 4.98 10.44 2.61
N GLN A 95 5.26 10.86 1.38
CA GLN A 95 4.25 11.23 0.43
C GLN A 95 4.69 10.88 -0.99
N THR A 96 3.73 10.49 -1.82
CA THR A 96 3.95 10.15 -3.22
C THR A 96 2.97 10.92 -4.08
N GLU A 97 3.44 11.49 -5.17
CA GLU A 97 2.61 12.18 -6.15
C GLU A 97 2.54 11.39 -7.45
N VAL A 98 1.34 11.27 -8.00
CA VAL A 98 1.10 10.59 -9.27
C VAL A 98 0.14 11.41 -10.12
N GLU A 99 0.37 11.42 -11.43
CA GLU A 99 -0.57 12.03 -12.38
C GLU A 99 -1.64 11.02 -12.76
N ILE A 100 -2.90 11.44 -12.75
CA ILE A 100 -4.06 10.58 -13.03
C ILE A 100 -5.02 11.33 -13.95
N THR A 101 -5.69 10.60 -14.84
CA THR A 101 -6.68 11.17 -15.77
C THR A 101 -8.09 11.05 -15.20
N ALA A 102 -8.96 12.02 -15.50
CA ALA A 102 -10.37 11.96 -15.16
C ALA A 102 -10.99 10.65 -15.67
N GLY A 103 -11.76 9.98 -14.81
CA GLY A 103 -12.40 8.69 -15.13
C GLY A 103 -11.52 7.47 -14.90
N ASP A 104 -10.20 7.65 -14.66
CA ASP A 104 -9.37 6.56 -14.16
C ASP A 104 -9.83 6.13 -12.75
N TYR A 105 -9.66 4.85 -12.45
CA TYR A 105 -9.68 4.37 -11.08
C TYR A 105 -8.32 3.77 -10.72
N LEU A 106 -7.96 3.89 -9.44
CA LEU A 106 -6.82 3.19 -8.86
C LEU A 106 -7.30 2.08 -7.94
N SER A 107 -6.73 0.89 -8.09
CA SER A 107 -6.81 -0.17 -7.09
C SER A 107 -5.56 -0.09 -6.23
N LEU A 108 -5.74 0.25 -4.95
CA LEU A 108 -4.64 0.38 -3.98
C LEU A 108 -4.52 -0.93 -3.20
N VAL A 109 -3.43 -1.65 -3.42
CA VAL A 109 -3.21 -2.97 -2.85
C VAL A 109 -2.12 -2.84 -1.80
N GLY A 110 -2.43 -3.22 -0.55
CA GLY A 110 -1.37 -3.41 0.44
C GLY A 110 -0.41 -4.50 -0.04
N VAL A 111 0.85 -4.46 0.37
CA VAL A 111 1.85 -5.49 0.09
C VAL A 111 2.61 -5.78 1.38
N ASP A 112 2.65 -7.05 1.78
CA ASP A 112 3.38 -7.52 2.94
C ASP A 112 4.69 -8.25 2.54
N GLY A 113 4.84 -8.67 1.29
CA GLY A 113 6.04 -9.34 0.78
C GLY A 113 6.02 -10.87 0.85
N TYR A 114 4.86 -11.49 1.08
CA TYR A 114 4.72 -12.95 1.01
C TYR A 114 3.74 -13.42 -0.05
N SER A 115 3.96 -14.66 -0.48
CA SER A 115 3.30 -15.27 -1.64
C SER A 115 1.87 -15.76 -1.37
N TYR A 116 1.39 -15.61 -0.15
CA TYR A 116 0.07 -16.08 0.28
C TYR A 116 -0.60 -14.92 1.02
N TYR A 117 -1.27 -14.06 0.26
CA TYR A 117 -2.01 -12.88 0.73
C TYR A 117 -3.21 -13.20 1.65
N SER A 118 -3.24 -14.39 2.27
CA SER A 118 -4.37 -14.98 2.99
C SER A 118 -4.30 -14.80 4.51
N GLY A 119 -3.41 -13.97 5.02
CA GLY A 119 -3.24 -13.85 6.48
C GLY A 119 -2.45 -12.65 6.96
N ASN A 120 -2.39 -11.56 6.18
CA ASN A 120 -1.53 -10.42 6.48
C ASN A 120 -2.34 -9.34 7.20
N PRO A 121 -2.38 -9.36 8.54
CA PRO A 121 -3.17 -8.42 9.28
C PRO A 121 -2.60 -7.02 9.11
N GLY A 122 -3.46 -6.06 9.41
CA GLY A 122 -3.08 -4.67 9.40
C GLY A 122 -3.83 -3.87 8.36
N THR A 123 -3.77 -2.58 8.54
CA THR A 123 -4.45 -1.60 7.71
C THR A 123 -3.57 -0.38 7.71
N VAL A 124 -3.27 0.12 6.52
CA VAL A 124 -2.62 1.41 6.35
C VAL A 124 -3.68 2.44 6.01
N THR A 125 -3.58 3.61 6.64
CA THR A 125 -4.39 4.77 6.34
C THR A 125 -3.56 5.77 5.53
N LEU A 126 -4.10 6.17 4.38
CA LEU A 126 -3.57 7.26 3.59
C LEU A 126 -4.56 8.43 3.54
N GLU A 127 -4.02 9.64 3.45
CA GLU A 127 -4.76 10.77 2.91
C GLU A 127 -4.41 10.95 1.44
N TRP A 128 -5.39 11.38 0.63
CA TRP A 128 -5.14 11.69 -0.77
C TRP A 128 -5.94 12.91 -1.22
N PHE A 129 -5.33 13.75 -2.03
CA PHE A 129 -5.94 14.97 -2.56
C PHE A 129 -5.22 15.45 -3.83
N ARG A 130 -5.92 16.22 -4.66
CA ARG A 130 -5.36 16.86 -5.84
C ARG A 130 -4.43 18.01 -5.42
N VAL A 131 -3.28 18.14 -6.07
CA VAL A 131 -2.32 19.22 -5.84
C VAL A 131 -2.36 20.21 -7.00
N THR A 132 -2.30 21.50 -6.67
CA THR A 132 -2.14 22.60 -7.62
C THR A 132 -0.86 23.36 -7.25
N TYR A 133 0.06 23.47 -8.20
CA TYR A 133 1.22 24.33 -8.08
C TYR A 133 0.89 25.70 -8.67
N SER A 134 1.12 26.75 -7.88
CA SER A 134 0.99 28.16 -8.27
C SER A 134 2.26 28.66 -8.92
#